data_AF-T1B6L0-F1
#
_entry.id   AF-T1B6L0-F1
#
_cell.length_a   1.000
_cell.length_b   1.000
_cell.length_c   1.000
_cell.angle_alpha   90.00
_cell.angle_beta   90.00
_cell.angle_gamma   90.00
#
_symmetry.space_group_name_H-M   'P 1'
#
loop_
_entity.id
_entity.type
_entity.pdbx_description
1 polymer ?
#
loop_
_entity_poly.entity_id
_entity_poly.type
_entity_poly.pdbx_seq_one_letter_code
_entity_poly.pdbx_strand_id
1 'polypeptide(L)'
;MFYTYIALIFFIAFALFIPAAFLLTAKLLGHREPGNKAKNAPYESGELPIGSSRDIDNEYLPYFTAFLPFEIVAVVLLVWSVASPSLGYTTNLLYIMLPIFSLIFVFISYKLIRGRNA
;
A
#
# COMPACT_ATOMS: atom_id res chain seq x y z
N MET A 1 26.00 -5.33 -16.25
CA MET A 1 24.54 -5.48 -16.03
C MET A 1 24.24 -6.28 -14.76
N PHE A 2 24.65 -7.55 -14.61
CA PHE A 2 24.29 -8.36 -13.43
C PHE A 2 24.95 -7.89 -12.10
N TYR A 3 26.20 -7.44 -12.16
CA TYR A 3 26.93 -6.94 -10.97
C TYR A 3 26.25 -5.74 -10.28
N THR A 4 25.46 -4.95 -11.02
CA THR A 4 24.70 -3.83 -10.45
C THR A 4 23.59 -4.32 -9.50
N TYR A 5 23.03 -5.51 -9.75
CA TYR A 5 22.01 -6.11 -8.88
C TYR A 5 22.60 -6.75 -7.63
N ILE A 6 23.89 -7.08 -7.62
CA ILE A 6 24.57 -7.60 -6.43
C ILE A 6 24.53 -6.56 -5.31
N ALA A 7 24.79 -5.29 -5.62
CA ALA A 7 24.68 -4.19 -4.66
C ALA A 7 23.24 -4.07 -4.11
N LEU A 8 22.22 -4.24 -4.95
CA LEU A 8 20.82 -4.21 -4.53
C LEU A 8 20.47 -5.38 -3.59
N ILE A 9 20.97 -6.59 -3.87
CA ILE A 9 20.76 -7.75 -3.02
C ILE A 9 21.39 -7.53 -1.64
N PHE A 10 22.62 -7.03 -1.60
CA PHE A 10 23.26 -6.67 -0.33
C PHE A 10 22.48 -5.58 0.40
N PHE A 11 22.01 -4.55 -0.31
CA PHE A 11 21.19 -3.50 0.29
C PHE A 11 19.92 -4.07 0.94
N ILE A 12 19.17 -4.92 0.23
CA ILE A 12 17.97 -5.58 0.77
C ILE A 12 18.33 -6.45 1.98
N ALA A 13 19.42 -7.22 1.89
CA ALA A 13 19.88 -8.05 3.00
C ALA A 13 20.19 -7.23 4.25
N PHE A 14 20.92 -6.12 4.12
CA PHE A 14 21.22 -5.22 5.23
C PHE A 14 19.98 -4.50 5.76
N ALA A 15 19.10 -4.04 4.87
CA ALA A 15 17.86 -3.36 5.23
C ALA A 15 16.92 -4.24 6.07
N LEU A 16 16.93 -5.56 5.84
CA LEU A 16 16.19 -6.52 6.66
C LEU A 16 16.98 -6.97 7.89
N PHE A 17 18.29 -7.18 7.75
CA PHE A 17 19.16 -7.66 8.83
C PHE A 17 19.24 -6.68 9.99
N ILE A 18 19.38 -5.37 9.73
CA ILE A 18 19.59 -4.38 10.80
C ILE A 18 18.36 -4.30 11.74
N PRO A 19 17.12 -4.10 11.26
CA PRO A 19 15.93 -4.13 12.12
C PRO A 19 15.75 -5.47 12.83
N ALA A 20 16.01 -6.59 12.15
CA ALA A 20 15.92 -7.91 12.75
C ALA A 20 16.95 -8.09 13.89
N ALA A 21 18.19 -7.65 13.70
CA ALA A 21 19.23 -7.69 14.71
C ALA A 21 18.88 -6.82 15.92
N PHE A 22 18.28 -5.64 15.71
CA PHE A 22 17.79 -4.81 16.80
C PHE A 22 16.64 -5.48 17.58
N LEU A 23 15.65 -6.04 16.89
CA LEU A 23 14.55 -6.76 17.53
C LEU A 23 15.05 -7.99 18.30
N LEU A 24 16.00 -8.74 17.75
CA LEU A 24 16.63 -9.87 18.41
C LEU A 24 17.42 -9.44 19.65
N THR A 25 18.19 -8.36 19.55
CA THR A 25 18.97 -7.83 20.68
C THR A 25 18.05 -7.33 21.78
N ALA A 26 16.99 -6.58 21.44
CA ALA A 26 15.96 -6.14 22.38
C ALA A 26 15.27 -7.33 23.06
N LYS A 27 14.99 -8.39 22.30
CA LYS A 27 14.39 -9.63 22.81
C LYS A 27 15.33 -10.43 23.73
N LEU A 28 16.64 -10.39 23.48
CA LEU A 28 17.66 -11.11 24.28
C LEU A 28 18.04 -10.37 25.56
N LEU A 29 18.21 -9.04 25.48
CA LEU A 29 18.62 -8.20 26.62
C LEU A 29 17.45 -7.68 27.45
N GLY A 30 16.24 -7.65 26.90
CA GLY A 30 15.06 -7.11 27.58
C GLY A 30 14.61 -7.97 28.76
N HIS A 31 14.34 -7.32 29.89
CA HIS A 31 13.80 -7.96 31.08
C HIS A 31 12.39 -8.53 30.81
N ARG A 32 12.21 -9.83 31.02
CA ARG A 32 10.95 -10.53 30.71
C ARG A 32 10.17 -10.83 31.97
N GLU A 33 9.31 -9.90 32.35
CA GLU A 33 8.27 -10.19 33.35
C GLU A 33 7.15 -11.06 32.73
N PRO A 34 6.69 -12.13 33.42
CA PRO A 34 5.57 -12.93 32.97
C PRO A 34 4.35 -12.04 32.69
N GLY A 35 3.64 -12.34 31.60
CA GLY A 35 2.45 -11.60 31.22
C GLY A 35 1.38 -11.70 32.32
N ASN A 36 0.81 -10.57 32.72
CA ASN A 36 -0.36 -10.52 33.58
C ASN A 36 -1.53 -9.87 32.83
N LYS A 37 -2.74 -9.96 33.39
CA LYS A 37 -3.96 -9.43 32.74
C LYS A 37 -3.86 -7.93 32.41
N ALA A 38 -3.20 -7.13 33.26
CA ALA A 38 -3.04 -5.70 33.04
C ALA A 38 -2.01 -5.38 31.95
N LYS A 39 -0.87 -6.06 31.93
CA LYS A 39 0.22 -5.86 30.94
C LYS A 39 -0.21 -6.22 29.52
N ASN A 40 -1.11 -7.19 29.38
CA ASN A 40 -1.60 -7.68 28.09
C ASN A 40 -2.97 -7.09 27.72
N ALA A 41 -3.58 -6.25 28.56
CA ALA A 41 -4.82 -5.58 28.23
C ALA A 41 -4.59 -4.47 27.20
N PRO A 42 -5.56 -4.17 26.32
CA PRO A 42 -5.54 -2.98 25.48
C PRO A 42 -5.37 -1.71 26.32
N TYR A 43 -4.71 -0.70 25.74
CA TYR A 43 -4.62 0.60 26.37
C TYR A 43 -5.95 1.35 26.26
N GLU A 44 -6.66 1.51 27.38
CA GLU A 44 -7.96 2.20 27.48
C GLU A 44 -7.93 3.34 28.51
N SER A 45 -6.76 3.97 28.71
CA SER A 45 -6.55 5.01 29.74
C SER A 45 -6.99 4.63 31.17
N GLY A 46 -7.01 3.33 31.49
CA GLY A 46 -7.41 2.79 32.79
C GLY A 46 -8.88 2.39 32.89
N GLU A 47 -9.67 2.58 31.83
CA GLU A 47 -11.07 2.16 31.77
C GLU A 47 -11.23 0.74 31.22
N LEU A 48 -12.40 0.14 31.48
CA LEU A 48 -12.78 -1.11 30.83
C LEU A 48 -13.10 -0.84 29.35
N PRO A 49 -12.71 -1.72 28.41
CA PRO A 49 -13.11 -1.58 27.02
C PRO A 49 -14.64 -1.58 26.92
N ILE A 50 -15.20 -0.53 26.34
CA ILE A 50 -16.65 -0.38 26.12
C ILE A 50 -16.92 -0.43 24.62
N GLY A 51 -17.89 -1.23 24.21
CA GLY A 51 -18.29 -1.39 22.81
C GLY A 51 -17.64 -2.58 22.12
N SER A 52 -17.95 -2.75 20.83
CA SER A 52 -17.32 -3.76 19.97
C SER A 52 -16.28 -3.09 19.08
N SER A 53 -15.09 -3.68 18.95
CA SER A 53 -13.94 -3.11 18.20
C SER A 53 -14.13 -3.04 16.68
N ARG A 54 -15.37 -3.11 16.18
CA ARG A 54 -15.64 -3.26 14.76
C ARG A 54 -16.86 -2.46 14.37
N ASP A 55 -16.58 -1.30 13.83
CA ASP A 55 -17.13 -0.88 12.54
C ASP A 55 -15.97 -0.23 11.77
N ILE A 56 -15.21 -1.04 11.04
CA ILE A 56 -14.35 -0.48 9.98
C ILE A 56 -15.33 -0.18 8.85
N ASP A 57 -15.77 1.06 8.80
CA ASP A 57 -16.62 1.52 7.72
C ASP A 57 -15.87 1.44 6.39
N ASN A 58 -16.64 1.34 5.30
CA ASN A 58 -16.10 1.34 3.94
C ASN A 58 -15.49 2.69 3.51
N GLU A 59 -15.17 3.58 4.46
CA GLU A 59 -14.62 4.91 4.25
C GLU A 59 -13.27 4.89 3.50
N TYR A 60 -12.50 3.80 3.65
CA TYR A 60 -11.22 3.64 2.96
C TYR A 60 -11.37 3.08 1.53
N LEU A 61 -12.50 2.46 1.21
CA LEU A 61 -12.71 1.78 -0.07
C LEU A 61 -12.59 2.71 -1.29
N PRO A 62 -13.11 3.96 -1.26
CA PRO A 62 -12.88 4.93 -2.32
C PRO A 62 -11.41 5.17 -2.66
N TYR A 63 -10.51 5.18 -1.66
CA TYR A 63 -9.08 5.42 -1.88
C TYR A 63 -8.43 4.29 -2.67
N PHE A 64 -8.80 3.03 -2.40
CA PHE A 64 -8.31 1.89 -3.19
C PHE A 64 -8.77 1.98 -4.64
N THR A 65 -10.05 2.32 -4.86
CA THR A 65 -10.58 2.46 -6.22
C THR A 65 -9.98 3.65 -6.96
N ALA A 66 -9.60 4.72 -6.25
CA ALA A 66 -8.92 5.87 -6.82
C ALA A 66 -7.45 5.60 -7.15
N PHE A 67 -6.78 4.76 -6.38
CA PHE A 67 -5.34 4.52 -6.52
C PHE A 67 -5.01 3.40 -7.52
N LEU A 68 -5.64 2.23 -7.37
CA LEU A 68 -5.22 1.02 -8.07
C LEU A 68 -5.27 1.10 -9.62
N PRO A 69 -6.32 1.69 -10.25
CA PRO A 69 -6.35 1.83 -11.71
C PRO A 69 -5.24 2.73 -12.24
N PHE A 70 -4.91 3.79 -11.50
CA PHE A 70 -3.86 4.72 -11.88
C PHE A 70 -2.48 4.10 -11.79
N GLU A 71 -2.20 3.25 -10.80
CA GLU A 71 -0.94 2.51 -10.72
C GLU A 71 -0.73 1.61 -11.95
N ILE A 72 -1.77 0.84 -12.33
CA ILE A 72 -1.69 -0.04 -13.50
C ILE A 72 -1.44 0.78 -14.78
N VAL A 73 -2.19 1.87 -14.95
CA VAL A 73 -2.02 2.75 -16.11
C VAL A 73 -0.66 3.46 -16.10
N ALA A 74 -0.15 3.88 -14.95
CA ALA A 74 1.16 4.50 -14.84
C ALA A 74 2.27 3.56 -15.31
N VAL A 75 2.25 2.28 -14.92
CA VAL A 75 3.22 1.28 -15.42
C VAL A 75 3.14 1.14 -16.94
N VAL A 76 1.93 1.08 -17.51
CA VAL A 76 1.73 1.01 -18.96
C VAL A 76 2.28 2.27 -19.65
N LEU A 77 2.01 3.46 -19.10
CA LEU A 77 2.48 4.73 -19.63
C LEU A 77 4.00 4.89 -19.54
N LEU A 78 4.63 4.37 -18.49
CA LEU A 78 6.09 4.36 -18.36
C LEU A 78 6.72 3.54 -19.48
N VAL A 79 6.23 2.33 -19.74
CA VAL A 79 6.71 1.49 -20.84
C VAL A 79 6.40 2.14 -22.19
N TRP A 80 5.20 2.67 -22.38
CA TRP A 80 4.80 3.38 -23.59
C TRP A 80 5.68 4.62 -23.85
N SER A 81 6.06 5.38 -22.81
CA SER A 81 6.85 6.61 -22.97
C SER A 81 8.16 6.36 -23.73
N VAL A 82 8.80 5.22 -23.46
CA VAL A 82 10.04 4.79 -24.13
C VAL A 82 9.77 4.41 -25.60
N ALA A 83 8.64 3.77 -25.88
CA ALA A 83 8.26 3.33 -27.23
C ALA A 83 7.59 4.44 -28.07
N SER A 84 7.06 5.47 -27.44
CA SER A 84 6.22 6.51 -28.05
C SER A 84 6.81 7.18 -29.30
N PRO A 85 8.13 7.43 -29.42
CA PRO A 85 8.70 8.04 -30.63
C PRO A 85 8.61 7.14 -31.87
N SER A 86 8.45 5.82 -31.68
CA SER A 86 8.36 4.83 -32.76
C SER A 86 6.92 4.48 -33.16
N LEU A 87 5.93 5.01 -32.42
CA LEU A 87 4.52 4.73 -32.64
C LEU A 87 3.84 5.84 -33.45
N GLY A 88 2.79 5.47 -34.19
CA GLY A 88 1.97 6.44 -34.93
C GLY A 88 1.16 7.35 -33.99
N TYR A 89 0.78 8.51 -34.50
CA TYR A 89 0.00 9.52 -33.76
C TYR A 89 -1.28 8.95 -33.11
N THR A 90 -2.06 8.17 -33.86
CA THR A 90 -3.30 7.56 -33.35
C THR A 90 -3.04 6.60 -32.19
N THR A 91 -1.97 5.81 -32.27
CA THR A 91 -1.57 4.89 -31.21
C THR A 91 -1.15 5.65 -29.95
N ASN A 92 -0.34 6.71 -30.10
CA ASN A 92 0.07 7.55 -28.99
C ASN A 92 -1.13 8.24 -28.33
N LEU A 93 -2.11 8.70 -29.13
CA LEU A 93 -3.34 9.28 -28.60
C LEU A 93 -4.11 8.29 -27.73
N LEU A 94 -4.23 7.02 -28.14
CA LEU A 94 -4.92 5.99 -27.36
C LEU A 94 -4.29 5.80 -25.97
N TYR A 95 -2.96 5.72 -25.89
CA TYR A 95 -2.27 5.57 -24.61
C TYR A 95 -2.47 6.80 -23.71
N ILE A 96 -2.44 8.00 -24.27
CA ILE A 96 -2.72 9.26 -23.53
C ILE A 96 -4.15 9.31 -22.98
N MET A 97 -5.11 8.56 -23.55
CA MET A 97 -6.48 8.48 -23.03
C MET A 97 -6.64 7.54 -21.82
N LEU A 98 -5.67 6.66 -21.53
CA LEU A 98 -5.78 5.70 -20.41
C LEU A 98 -5.98 6.36 -19.03
N PRO A 99 -5.32 7.47 -18.67
CA PRO A 99 -5.61 8.21 -17.44
C PRO A 99 -7.04 8.75 -17.39
N ILE A 100 -7.60 9.15 -18.53
CA ILE A 100 -8.98 9.66 -18.61
C ILE A 100 -9.96 8.52 -18.35
N PHE A 101 -9.73 7.33 -18.92
CA PHE A 101 -10.54 6.15 -18.61
C PHE A 101 -10.42 5.74 -17.14
N SER A 102 -9.24 5.90 -16.54
CA SER A 102 -9.03 5.66 -15.10
C SER A 102 -9.86 6.63 -14.26
N LEU A 103 -9.90 7.93 -14.60
CA LEU A 103 -10.78 8.90 -13.94
C LEU A 103 -12.25 8.48 -14.01
N ILE A 104 -12.74 8.12 -15.20
CA ILE A 104 -14.13 7.68 -15.41
C ILE A 104 -14.44 6.46 -14.53
N PHE A 105 -13.53 5.48 -14.51
CA PHE A 105 -13.67 4.31 -13.66
C PHE A 105 -13.79 4.68 -12.18
N VAL A 106 -12.93 5.56 -11.67
CA VAL A 106 -12.97 6.04 -10.28
C VAL A 106 -14.32 6.70 -9.95
N PHE A 107 -14.84 7.56 -10.82
CA PHE A 107 -16.13 8.20 -10.61
C PHE A 107 -17.29 7.20 -10.54
N ILE A 108 -17.29 6.19 -11.42
CA ILE A 108 -18.31 5.13 -11.42
C ILE A 108 -18.20 4.30 -10.14
N SER A 109 -17.00 3.87 -9.77
CA SER A 109 -16.75 3.11 -8.55
C SER A 109 -17.17 3.87 -7.29
N TYR A 110 -16.81 5.15 -7.20
CA TYR A 110 -17.19 6.01 -6.08
C TYR A 110 -18.71 6.14 -5.95
N LYS A 111 -19.40 6.39 -7.08
CA LYS A 111 -20.87 6.46 -7.10
C LYS A 111 -21.51 5.15 -6.65
N LEU A 112 -20.97 4.00 -7.09
CA LEU A 112 -21.48 2.69 -6.73
C LEU A 112 -21.25 2.35 -5.24
N ILE A 113 -20.09 2.70 -4.70
CA ILE A 113 -19.80 2.51 -3.27
C ILE A 113 -20.73 3.37 -2.42
N ARG A 114 -20.88 4.66 -2.77
CA ARG A 114 -21.75 5.58 -2.03
C ARG A 114 -23.23 5.19 -2.13
N GLY A 115 -23.69 4.78 -3.30
CA GLY A 115 -25.08 4.36 -3.53
C GLY A 115 -25.49 3.04 -2.85
N ARG A 116 -24.52 2.28 -2.32
CA ARG A 116 -24.79 1.07 -1.50
C ARG A 116 -24.91 1.37 0.00
N ASN A 117 -24.41 2.53 0.44
CA ASN A 117 -24.37 2.93 1.85
C ASN A 117 -25.44 3.99 2.19
N ALA A 118 -26.34 4.31 1.25
CA ALA A 118 -27.49 5.20 1.40
C ALA A 118 -28.78 4.41 1.26
#